data_AF-A0A0X3PYS9-F1
#
_entry.id   AF-A0A0X3PYS9-F1
#
_cell.length_a   1.000
_cell.length_b   1.000
_cell.length_c   1.000
_cell.angle_alpha   90.00
_cell.angle_beta   90.00
_cell.angle_gamma   90.00
#
_symmetry.space_group_name_H-M   'P 1'
#
loop_
_entity.id
_entity.type
_entity.pdbx_description
1 polymer ?
#
loop_
_entity_poly.entity_id
_entity_poly.type
_entity_poly.pdbx_seq_one_letter_code
_entity_poly.pdbx_strand_id
1 'polypeptide(L)'
;IDKYDLYRQDRTSKRGGGCLLYIKASFKHFAFDLDVTSFSGNYCFASIILSPWQKAILGCIYYPPNSSSDDDVKLCAIFKLVSESDFNIKIIAGDFNFPEIDWISNFCPPRFQPFLDTINFSNWSQLVRSSTRDKHILDLIFTNDIAPLFA
;
A
#
# COMPACT_ATOMS: atom_id res chain seq x y z
N ILE A 1 0.89 19.27 -10.65
CA ILE A 1 -0.02 19.96 -9.72
C ILE A 1 0.84 20.96 -8.97
N ASP A 2 0.45 22.24 -8.95
CA ASP A 2 1.28 23.27 -8.32
C ASP A 2 1.44 23.01 -6.82
N LYS A 3 2.68 23.18 -6.30
CA LYS A 3 3.06 22.94 -4.89
C LYS A 3 3.09 21.46 -4.45
N TYR A 4 3.10 20.52 -5.39
CA TYR A 4 3.27 19.09 -5.12
C TYR A 4 4.40 18.51 -5.94
N ASP A 5 5.21 17.70 -5.28
CA ASP A 5 6.19 16.83 -5.91
C ASP A 5 5.58 15.47 -6.23
N LEU A 6 6.14 14.82 -7.24
CA LEU A 6 5.57 13.64 -7.88
C LEU A 6 6.48 12.43 -7.74
N TYR A 7 5.93 11.35 -7.18
CA TYR A 7 6.51 10.01 -7.27
C TYR A 7 5.59 9.14 -8.11
N ARG A 8 6.15 8.45 -9.12
CA ARG A 8 5.36 7.67 -10.06
C ARG A 8 6.08 6.41 -10.46
N GLN A 9 5.31 5.35 -10.70
CA GLN A 9 5.80 4.16 -11.36
C GLN A 9 4.77 3.70 -12.38
N ASP A 10 5.17 3.76 -13.64
CA ASP A 10 4.32 3.36 -14.75
C ASP A 10 4.42 1.85 -14.99
N ARG A 11 3.36 1.26 -15.53
CA ARG A 11 3.39 -0.13 -15.98
C ARG A 11 4.25 -0.24 -17.25
N THR A 12 5.21 -1.15 -17.25
CA THR A 12 6.14 -1.33 -18.39
C THR A 12 5.55 -2.13 -19.56
N SER A 13 4.58 -3.01 -19.29
CA SER A 13 4.09 -4.00 -20.26
C SER A 13 2.98 -3.51 -21.19
N LYS A 14 2.17 -2.53 -20.78
CA LYS A 14 0.99 -2.05 -21.55
C LYS A 14 0.71 -0.58 -21.23
N ARG A 15 0.06 0.12 -22.16
CA ARG A 15 -0.46 1.49 -21.96
C ARG A 15 -1.60 1.46 -20.93
N GLY A 16 -1.52 2.32 -19.91
CA GLY A 16 -2.49 2.42 -18.83
C GLY A 16 -2.09 1.62 -17.59
N GLY A 17 -2.41 2.18 -16.41
CA GLY A 17 -1.97 1.67 -15.11
C GLY A 17 -0.72 2.36 -14.58
N GLY A 18 -0.22 1.86 -13.45
CA GLY A 18 0.82 2.53 -12.67
C GLY A 18 0.25 3.29 -11.48
N CYS A 19 1.15 3.67 -10.57
CA CYS A 19 0.80 4.37 -9.34
C CYS A 19 1.44 5.75 -9.30
N LEU A 20 0.77 6.63 -8.57
CA LEU A 20 1.14 8.03 -8.46
C LEU A 20 0.93 8.52 -7.03
N LEU A 21 1.95 9.16 -6.47
CA LEU A 21 1.89 9.88 -5.22
C LEU A 21 2.21 11.35 -5.48
N TYR A 22 1.26 12.22 -5.13
CA TYR A 22 1.51 13.66 -5.00
C TYR A 22 1.74 14.00 -3.54
N ILE A 23 2.91 14.55 -3.23
CA ILE A 23 3.25 14.99 -1.87
C ILE A 23 3.48 16.49 -1.90
N LYS A 24 2.86 17.21 -0.95
CA LYS A 24 2.99 18.67 -0.88
C LYS A 24 4.46 19.03 -0.64
N ALA A 25 5.03 19.86 -1.51
CA ALA A 25 6.46 20.21 -1.52
C ALA A 25 6.95 20.90 -0.24
N SER A 26 6.04 21.33 0.64
CA SER A 26 6.38 21.85 1.97
C SER A 26 6.83 20.77 2.95
N PHE A 27 6.54 19.49 2.68
CA PHE A 27 7.06 18.39 3.47
C PHE A 27 8.47 18.02 3.02
N LYS A 28 9.32 17.60 3.97
CA LYS A 28 10.63 17.03 3.62
C LYS A 28 10.43 15.56 3.26
N HIS A 29 10.56 15.22 1.98
CA HIS A 29 10.30 13.87 1.47
C HIS A 29 11.31 13.41 0.43
N PHE A 30 11.44 12.10 0.27
CA PHE A 30 12.39 11.47 -0.66
C PHE A 30 11.75 10.26 -1.32
N ALA A 31 12.19 9.94 -2.54
CA ALA A 31 11.85 8.65 -3.15
C ALA A 31 12.32 7.53 -2.22
N PHE A 32 11.51 6.48 -2.09
CA PHE A 32 11.89 5.29 -1.35
C PHE A 32 11.84 4.10 -2.30
N ASP A 33 13.02 3.58 -2.64
CA ASP A 33 13.12 2.40 -3.48
C ASP A 33 13.05 1.16 -2.59
N LEU A 34 11.98 0.40 -2.73
CA LEU A 34 11.92 -0.92 -2.13
C LEU A 34 12.74 -1.86 -3.01
N ASP A 35 13.71 -2.55 -2.41
CA ASP A 35 14.49 -3.60 -3.07
C ASP A 35 13.62 -4.86 -3.33
N VAL A 36 12.53 -4.67 -4.06
CA VAL A 36 11.63 -5.71 -4.56
C VAL A 36 11.84 -5.77 -6.06
N THR A 37 13.03 -6.20 -6.48
CA THR A 37 13.48 -6.34 -7.88
C THR A 37 12.51 -7.11 -8.79
N SER A 38 11.54 -7.83 -8.19
CA SER A 38 10.59 -8.68 -8.89
C SER A 38 9.19 -8.07 -9.11
N PHE A 39 8.88 -6.93 -8.48
CA PHE A 39 7.59 -6.27 -8.68
C PHE A 39 7.78 -5.19 -9.77
N SER A 40 7.22 -5.42 -10.96
CA SER A 40 7.37 -4.48 -12.08
C SER A 40 6.07 -3.74 -12.36
N GLY A 41 6.07 -2.44 -12.06
CA GLY A 41 4.94 -1.55 -12.26
C GLY A 41 3.85 -1.70 -11.19
N ASN A 42 3.07 -0.64 -11.01
CA ASN A 42 1.89 -0.58 -10.12
C ASN A 42 2.17 -0.38 -8.62
N TYR A 43 3.32 0.17 -8.24
CA TYR A 43 3.49 0.73 -6.90
C TYR A 43 4.50 1.86 -6.90
N CYS A 44 4.37 2.80 -5.97
CA CYS A 44 5.40 3.80 -5.72
C CYS A 44 5.46 4.12 -4.22
N PHE A 45 6.66 4.37 -3.72
CA PHE A 45 6.89 4.69 -2.32
C PHE A 45 7.69 5.97 -2.16
N ALA A 46 7.39 6.67 -1.08
CA ALA A 46 8.14 7.83 -0.65
C ALA A 46 8.29 7.83 0.86
N SER A 47 9.41 8.34 1.34
CA SER A 47 9.62 8.63 2.75
C SER A 47 9.31 10.09 3.05
N ILE A 48 8.77 10.37 4.22
CA ILE A 48 8.48 11.71 4.73
C ILE A 48 9.13 11.87 6.11
N ILE A 49 9.82 12.98 6.32
CA ILE A 49 10.31 13.39 7.64
C ILE A 49 9.28 14.36 8.24
N LEU A 50 8.57 13.90 9.28
CA LEU A 50 7.56 14.69 9.99
C LEU A 50 8.20 15.52 11.12
N SER A 51 9.21 14.95 11.78
CA SER A 51 10.04 15.61 12.78
C SER A 51 11.42 14.93 12.86
N PRO A 52 12.39 15.44 13.63
CA PRO A 52 13.70 14.78 13.79
C PRO A 52 13.62 13.33 14.29
N TRP A 53 12.55 12.97 15.00
CA TRP A 53 12.36 11.66 15.63
C TRP A 53 11.23 10.83 15.01
N GLN A 54 10.53 11.39 14.01
CA GLN A 54 9.38 10.76 13.40
C GLN A 54 9.47 10.82 11.88
N LYS A 55 9.60 9.63 11.28
CA LYS A 55 9.59 9.42 9.84
C LYS A 55 8.42 8.53 9.46
N ALA A 56 7.85 8.81 8.30
CA ALA A 56 6.80 8.01 7.71
C ALA A 56 7.25 7.44 6.37
N ILE A 57 6.74 6.25 6.03
CA ILE A 57 6.78 5.71 4.69
C ILE A 57 5.36 5.67 4.13
N LEU A 58 5.18 6.23 2.93
CA LEU A 58 3.95 6.21 2.17
C LEU A 58 4.12 5.30 0.96
N GLY A 59 3.20 4.36 0.77
CA GLY A 59 3.09 3.52 -0.40
C GLY A 59 1.77 3.73 -1.11
N CYS A 60 1.82 3.80 -2.44
CA CYS A 60 0.65 3.63 -3.29
C CYS A 60 0.81 2.34 -4.09
N ILE A 61 -0.16 1.43 -4.03
CA ILE A 61 -0.17 0.16 -4.76
C ILE A 61 -1.45 0.04 -5.59
N TYR A 62 -1.32 -0.47 -6.81
CA TYR A 62 -2.42 -0.96 -7.61
C TYR A 62 -2.19 -2.47 -7.84
N TYR A 63 -3.08 -3.31 -7.32
CA TYR A 63 -3.03 -4.75 -7.53
C TYR A 63 -4.02 -5.13 -8.63
N PRO A 64 -3.55 -5.62 -9.80
CA PRO A 64 -4.43 -5.98 -10.90
C PRO A 64 -5.35 -7.19 -10.58
N PRO A 65 -6.58 -7.25 -11.11
CA PRO A 65 -7.51 -8.36 -10.86
C PRO A 65 -7.06 -9.71 -11.45
N ASN A 66 -6.19 -9.70 -12.46
CA ASN A 66 -5.67 -10.92 -13.12
C ASN A 66 -4.23 -11.22 -12.72
N SER A 67 -3.88 -10.95 -11.46
CA SER A 67 -2.53 -11.19 -10.93
C SER A 67 -2.29 -12.68 -10.65
N SER A 68 -1.03 -13.10 -10.70
CA SER A 68 -0.60 -14.49 -10.51
C SER A 68 -0.30 -14.81 -9.04
N SER A 69 -0.08 -16.09 -8.71
CA SER A 69 0.42 -16.49 -7.38
C SER A 69 1.78 -15.86 -7.06
N ASP A 70 2.63 -15.64 -8.07
CA ASP A 70 3.91 -14.99 -7.88
C ASP A 70 3.73 -13.52 -7.49
N ASP A 71 2.70 -12.86 -8.02
CA ASP A 71 2.35 -11.49 -7.64
C ASP A 71 1.79 -11.43 -6.21
N ASP A 72 1.00 -12.43 -5.80
CA ASP A 72 0.53 -12.58 -4.41
C ASP A 72 1.73 -12.67 -3.43
N VAL A 73 2.75 -13.48 -3.77
CA VAL A 73 3.97 -13.64 -2.97
C VAL A 73 4.76 -12.32 -2.87
N LYS A 74 4.93 -11.60 -3.98
CA LYS A 74 5.66 -10.33 -3.96
C LYS A 74 4.89 -9.25 -3.19
N LEU A 75 3.57 -9.24 -3.26
CA LEU A 75 2.75 -8.33 -2.45
C LEU A 75 2.97 -8.59 -0.95
N CYS A 76 2.99 -9.85 -0.53
CA CYS A 76 3.33 -10.21 0.85
C CYS A 76 4.73 -9.73 1.24
N ALA A 77 5.72 -9.87 0.34
CA ALA A 77 7.09 -9.40 0.58
C ALA A 77 7.16 -7.89 0.80
N ILE A 78 6.41 -7.10 0.00
CA ILE A 78 6.33 -5.64 0.18
C ILE A 78 5.83 -5.28 1.59
N PHE A 79 4.72 -5.89 2.03
CA PHE A 79 4.14 -5.58 3.34
C PHE A 79 5.07 -5.98 4.50
N LYS A 80 5.80 -7.09 4.37
CA LYS A 80 6.82 -7.51 5.35
C LYS A 80 7.99 -6.55 5.41
N LEU A 81 8.59 -6.24 4.25
CA LEU A 81 9.73 -5.31 4.16
C LEU A 81 9.38 -3.93 4.73
N VAL A 82 8.19 -3.40 4.39
CA VAL A 82 7.74 -2.13 4.92
C VAL A 82 7.47 -2.24 6.43
N SER A 83 6.87 -3.32 6.92
CA SER A 83 6.67 -3.56 8.36
C SER A 83 7.99 -3.59 9.15
N GLU A 84 9.02 -4.23 8.61
CA GLU A 84 10.34 -4.40 9.24
C GLU A 84 11.23 -3.17 9.14
N SER A 85 10.85 -2.19 8.32
CA SER A 85 11.59 -0.93 8.17
C SER A 85 11.60 -0.07 9.45
N ASP A 86 12.62 0.78 9.56
CA ASP A 86 12.88 1.67 10.70
C ASP A 86 11.94 2.90 10.76
N PHE A 87 10.93 2.97 9.87
CA PHE A 87 9.95 4.05 9.87
C PHE A 87 8.95 3.90 11.04
N ASN A 88 8.67 5.03 11.71
CA ASN A 88 7.72 5.08 12.81
C ASN A 88 6.29 4.85 12.31
N ILE A 89 5.92 5.57 11.26
CA ILE A 89 4.60 5.54 10.64
C ILE A 89 4.71 4.87 9.27
N LYS A 90 3.79 3.96 8.98
CA LYS A 90 3.75 3.18 7.75
C LYS A 90 2.34 3.26 7.22
N ILE A 91 2.20 3.71 5.98
CA ILE A 91 0.90 3.83 5.31
C ILE A 91 1.04 3.26 3.91
N ILE A 92 0.20 2.30 3.56
CA ILE A 92 0.07 1.78 2.20
C ILE A 92 -1.38 1.91 1.78
N ALA A 93 -1.64 2.55 0.65
CA ALA A 93 -2.99 2.75 0.13
C ALA A 93 -3.09 2.44 -1.36
N GLY A 94 -4.31 2.20 -1.85
CA GLY A 94 -4.61 2.10 -3.27
C GLY A 94 -5.66 1.05 -3.58
N ASP A 95 -5.80 0.71 -4.86
CA ASP A 95 -6.80 -0.26 -5.34
C ASP A 95 -6.19 -1.65 -5.41
N PHE A 96 -6.64 -2.54 -4.53
CA PHE A 96 -6.11 -3.89 -4.41
C PHE A 96 -6.91 -4.94 -5.20
N ASN A 97 -8.04 -4.60 -5.80
CA ASN A 97 -8.92 -5.53 -6.54
C ASN A 97 -9.04 -6.94 -5.88
N PHE A 98 -9.30 -7.00 -4.57
CA PHE A 98 -9.60 -8.24 -3.83
C PHE A 98 -11.10 -8.36 -3.51
N PRO A 99 -11.98 -8.56 -4.50
CA PRO A 99 -13.43 -8.60 -4.26
C PRO A 99 -13.87 -9.80 -3.40
N GLU A 100 -13.06 -10.86 -3.32
CA GLU A 100 -13.35 -12.08 -2.57
C GLU A 100 -12.92 -12.02 -1.10
N ILE A 101 -12.14 -11.01 -0.71
CA ILE A 101 -11.78 -10.80 0.70
C ILE A 101 -12.87 -9.97 1.36
N ASP A 102 -13.46 -10.52 2.43
CA ASP A 102 -14.34 -9.78 3.31
C ASP A 102 -13.49 -9.08 4.38
N TRP A 103 -13.22 -7.80 4.14
CA TRP A 103 -12.44 -6.93 5.03
C TRP A 103 -13.14 -6.58 6.35
N ILE A 104 -14.45 -6.87 6.48
CA ILE A 104 -15.20 -6.63 7.71
C ILE A 104 -15.14 -7.87 8.61
N SER A 105 -15.40 -9.06 8.06
CA SER A 105 -15.33 -10.31 8.82
C SER A 105 -13.92 -10.92 8.89
N ASN A 106 -12.96 -10.34 8.16
CA ASN A 106 -11.59 -10.84 8.03
C ASN A 106 -11.54 -12.27 7.45
N PHE A 107 -12.38 -12.54 6.46
CA PHE A 107 -12.48 -13.84 5.80
C PHE A 107 -11.97 -13.75 4.36
N CYS A 108 -11.26 -14.78 3.90
CA CYS A 108 -10.82 -14.87 2.51
C CYS A 108 -10.72 -16.33 2.03
N PRO A 109 -10.76 -16.56 0.70
CA PRO A 109 -10.41 -17.85 0.11
C PRO A 109 -8.95 -18.28 0.41
N PRO A 110 -8.63 -19.60 0.37
CA PRO A 110 -7.29 -20.11 0.68
C PRO A 110 -6.14 -19.46 -0.08
N ARG A 111 -6.39 -19.00 -1.33
CA ARG A 111 -5.39 -18.29 -2.14
C ARG A 111 -4.86 -17.03 -1.44
N PHE A 112 -5.73 -16.27 -0.78
CA PHE A 112 -5.39 -14.98 -0.18
C PHE A 112 -5.05 -15.08 1.32
N GLN A 113 -5.17 -16.27 1.92
CA GLN A 113 -4.83 -16.50 3.32
C GLN A 113 -3.39 -16.07 3.65
N PRO A 114 -2.36 -16.34 2.83
CA PRO A 114 -1.00 -15.88 3.13
C PRO A 114 -0.87 -14.35 3.19
N PHE A 115 -1.64 -13.63 2.37
CA PHE A 115 -1.66 -12.17 2.39
C PHE A 115 -2.38 -11.68 3.65
N LEU A 116 -3.54 -12.24 3.97
CA LEU A 116 -4.29 -11.89 5.17
C LEU A 116 -3.48 -12.15 6.45
N ASP A 117 -2.80 -13.29 6.52
CA ASP A 117 -1.87 -13.62 7.61
C ASP A 117 -0.72 -12.62 7.68
N THR A 118 -0.14 -12.22 6.54
CA THR A 118 0.90 -11.19 6.49
C THR A 118 0.41 -9.87 7.08
N ILE A 119 -0.81 -9.43 6.77
CA ILE A 119 -1.40 -8.22 7.37
C ILE A 119 -1.56 -8.40 8.89
N ASN A 120 -2.17 -9.50 9.32
CA ASN A 120 -2.50 -9.75 10.72
C ASN A 120 -1.26 -9.91 11.62
N PHE A 121 -0.18 -10.52 11.10
CA PHE A 121 1.04 -10.81 11.89
C PHE A 121 2.15 -9.76 11.72
N SER A 122 2.04 -8.84 10.75
CA SER A 122 3.03 -7.78 10.52
C SER A 122 2.52 -6.39 10.94
N ASN A 123 1.70 -6.32 11.99
CA ASN A 123 1.23 -5.08 12.61
C ASN A 123 0.57 -4.09 11.63
N TRP A 124 -0.20 -4.61 10.67
CA TRP A 124 -0.98 -3.80 9.74
C TRP A 124 -2.44 -3.80 10.14
N SER A 125 -3.04 -2.62 10.12
CA SER A 125 -4.47 -2.42 10.29
C SER A 125 -5.06 -1.85 9.01
N GLN A 126 -6.03 -2.57 8.44
CA GLN A 126 -6.85 -2.06 7.35
C GLN A 126 -7.93 -1.11 7.92
N LEU A 127 -8.09 0.08 7.32
CA LEU A 127 -8.96 1.13 7.86
C LEU A 127 -10.29 1.31 7.13
N VAL A 128 -10.44 0.82 5.90
CA VAL A 128 -11.61 1.11 5.05
C VAL A 128 -12.76 0.14 5.38
N ARG A 129 -13.90 0.67 5.85
CA ARG A 129 -15.03 -0.15 6.34
C ARG A 129 -16.30 -0.06 5.49
N SER A 130 -16.29 0.67 4.39
CA SER A 130 -17.43 0.82 3.48
C SER A 130 -17.03 0.49 2.05
N SER A 131 -17.99 0.09 1.22
CA SER A 131 -17.71 -0.23 -0.18
C SER A 131 -17.14 0.98 -0.93
N THR A 132 -16.17 0.69 -1.79
CA THR A 132 -15.47 1.69 -2.62
C THR A 132 -15.74 1.46 -4.11
N ARG A 133 -16.19 0.26 -4.47
CA ARG A 133 -16.79 -0.06 -5.78
C ARG A 133 -17.93 -1.06 -5.61
N ASP A 134 -19.13 -0.67 -6.03
CA ASP A 134 -20.35 -1.46 -5.87
C ASP A 134 -20.56 -1.92 -4.41
N LYS A 135 -20.55 -3.23 -4.17
CA LYS A 135 -20.68 -3.86 -2.85
C LYS A 135 -19.34 -4.29 -2.26
N HIS A 136 -18.22 -4.03 -2.94
CA HIS A 136 -16.89 -4.49 -2.55
C HIS A 136 -16.03 -3.35 -1.98
N ILE A 137 -15.13 -3.71 -1.08
CA ILE A 137 -14.08 -2.83 -0.54
C ILE A 137 -12.80 -3.19 -1.28
N LEU A 138 -12.42 -2.38 -2.28
CA LEU A 138 -11.27 -2.63 -3.16
C LEU A 138 -10.15 -1.62 -2.96
N ASP A 139 -10.52 -0.35 -2.79
CA ASP A 139 -9.61 0.67 -2.28
C ASP A 139 -9.38 0.47 -0.78
N LEU A 140 -8.12 0.24 -0.39
CA LEU A 140 -7.73 -0.06 0.99
C LEU A 140 -6.70 0.95 1.48
N ILE A 141 -6.67 1.14 2.79
CA ILE A 141 -5.62 1.87 3.50
C ILE A 141 -5.15 0.97 4.63
N PHE A 142 -3.87 0.64 4.62
CA PHE A 142 -3.19 -0.12 5.66
C PHE A 142 -2.25 0.79 6.42
N THR A 143 -2.23 0.67 7.74
CA THR A 143 -1.29 1.40 8.59
C THR A 143 -0.87 0.62 9.84
N ASN A 144 0.31 0.92 10.38
CA ASN A 144 0.74 0.44 11.68
C ASN A 144 0.38 1.38 12.84
N ASP A 145 -0.21 2.54 12.54
CA ASP A 145 -0.62 3.54 13.52
C ASP A 145 -2.16 3.62 13.56
N ILE A 146 -2.74 3.04 14.60
CA ILE A 146 -4.19 3.03 14.85
C ILE A 146 -4.64 4.18 15.74
N ALA A 147 -3.78 5.19 16.00
CA ALA A 147 -4.22 6.40 16.67
C ALA A 147 -5.49 6.89 15.96
N PRO A 148 -6.59 7.12 16.69
CA PRO A 148 -7.87 7.35 16.07
C PRO A 148 -7.73 8.57 15.16
N LEU A 149 -7.94 8.35 13.85
CA LEU A 149 -8.08 9.42 12.84
C LEU A 149 -9.27 10.36 13.11
N PHE A 150 -9.91 10.20 14.27
CA PHE A 150 -10.98 10.99 14.84
C PHE A 150 -10.60 11.33 16.29
N ALA A 151 -9.74 12.32 16.46
CA ALA A 151 -9.62 13.09 17.71
C ALA A 151 -9.97 14.54 17.40
#